data_AF-A0AAU9LD54-F1
#
_entry.id   AF-A0AAU9LD54-F1
#
_cell.length_a   1.000
_cell.length_b   1.000
_cell.length_c   1.000
_cell.angle_alpha   90.00
_cell.angle_beta   90.00
_cell.angle_gamma   90.00
#
_symmetry.space_group_name_H-M   'P 1'
#
loop_
_entity.id
_entity.type
_entity.pdbx_description
1 polymer ?
#
loop_
_entity_poly.entity_id
_entity_poly.type
_entity_poly.pdbx_seq_one_letter_code
_entity_poly.pdbx_strand_id
1 'polypeptide(L)'
;MPRTRTKGSSVPKSSPFQPFTGLRQRDLKARVSTLEDQQFVLTLQHRLDADEAAKEKMVQSHREYAEQRWQMMTPHDIELVKSRGWEFVLRNVGIAGIREFTNVKCLHTHYAHYLATGNNLIGEWVQRLLDSAAIKRTKGLK
;
A
#
# COMPACT_ATOMS: atom_id res chain seq x y z
N MET A 1 -42.19 10.14 39.82
CA MET A 1 -41.82 8.92 39.07
C MET A 1 -40.56 9.19 38.26
N PRO A 2 -39.40 8.58 38.58
CA PRO A 2 -38.19 8.76 37.78
C PRO A 2 -38.18 7.78 36.60
N ARG A 3 -37.99 8.28 35.37
CA ARG A 3 -37.79 7.44 34.18
C ARG A 3 -36.39 6.84 34.22
N THR A 4 -36.32 5.53 34.26
CA THR A 4 -35.10 4.73 34.21
C THR A 4 -34.44 4.84 32.83
N ARG A 5 -33.15 5.21 32.81
CA ARG A 5 -32.30 5.19 31.61
C ARG A 5 -31.95 3.73 31.31
N THR A 6 -32.61 3.13 30.34
CA THR A 6 -32.27 1.79 29.85
C THR A 6 -30.90 1.84 29.14
N LYS A 7 -29.98 0.98 29.61
CA LYS A 7 -28.70 0.71 28.95
C LYS A 7 -28.98 0.10 27.58
N GLY A 8 -28.66 0.84 26.52
CA GLY A 8 -28.59 0.30 25.16
C GLY A 8 -27.54 -0.81 25.12
N SER A 9 -28.02 -2.02 24.86
CA SER A 9 -27.28 -3.27 24.73
C SER A 9 -26.18 -3.18 23.68
N SER A 10 -25.04 -3.76 24.04
CA SER A 10 -23.85 -4.00 23.23
C SER A 10 -24.19 -4.60 21.86
N VAL A 11 -23.76 -3.92 20.79
CA VAL A 11 -23.64 -4.54 19.46
C VAL A 11 -22.51 -5.55 19.52
N PRO A 12 -22.73 -6.86 19.24
CA PRO A 12 -21.62 -7.76 19.00
C PRO A 12 -21.02 -7.38 17.65
N LYS A 13 -19.79 -6.84 17.65
CA LYS A 13 -18.97 -6.74 16.43
C LYS A 13 -18.47 -8.14 16.06
N SER A 14 -19.35 -9.00 15.58
CA SER A 14 -18.97 -10.20 14.82
C SER A 14 -18.56 -9.78 13.42
N SER A 15 -17.42 -9.10 13.30
CA SER A 15 -16.71 -9.02 12.03
C SER A 15 -15.81 -10.26 11.95
N PRO A 16 -15.90 -11.09 10.89
CA PRO A 16 -15.02 -12.24 10.70
C PRO A 16 -13.56 -11.83 10.43
N PHE A 17 -13.28 -10.52 10.36
CA PHE A 17 -11.95 -9.95 10.17
C PHE A 17 -11.35 -9.46 11.49
N GLN A 18 -11.12 -10.37 12.43
CA GLN A 18 -10.10 -10.12 13.45
C GLN A 18 -8.75 -10.44 12.80
N PRO A 19 -7.86 -9.47 12.51
CA PRO A 19 -6.53 -9.80 12.03
C PRO A 19 -5.77 -10.50 13.16
N PHE A 20 -5.41 -11.76 12.97
CA PHE A 20 -4.66 -12.58 13.94
C PHE A 20 -3.20 -12.10 14.17
N THR A 21 -2.84 -10.86 13.84
CA THR A 21 -1.44 -10.40 13.79
C THR A 21 -1.27 -8.97 14.29
N GLY A 22 -1.73 -8.71 15.51
CA GLY A 22 -1.72 -7.37 16.11
C GLY A 22 -0.33 -6.78 16.41
N LEU A 23 0.74 -7.59 16.54
CA LEU A 23 2.09 -7.09 16.81
C LEU A 23 2.91 -6.93 15.52
N ARG A 24 3.03 -8.00 14.71
CA ARG A 24 3.89 -7.98 13.51
C ARG A 24 3.44 -7.01 12.41
N GLN A 25 2.13 -6.86 12.18
CA GLN A 25 1.63 -5.92 11.16
C GLN A 25 1.67 -4.46 11.62
N ARG A 26 1.43 -4.19 12.92
CA ARG A 26 1.55 -2.82 13.47
C ARG A 26 2.99 -2.35 13.44
N ASP A 27 3.93 -3.23 13.80
CA ASP A 27 5.36 -2.94 13.73
C ASP A 27 5.82 -2.66 12.29
N LEU A 28 5.31 -3.42 11.32
CA LEU A 28 5.68 -3.23 9.91
C LEU A 28 5.14 -1.91 9.36
N LYS A 29 3.87 -1.62 9.60
CA LYS A 29 3.26 -0.34 9.20
C LYS A 29 4.01 0.84 9.81
N ALA A 30 4.28 0.79 11.13
CA ALA A 30 5.00 1.85 11.83
C ALA A 30 6.40 2.07 11.24
N ARG A 31 7.14 0.99 10.93
CA ARG A 31 8.47 1.11 10.32
C ARG A 31 8.44 1.73 8.93
N VAL A 32 7.43 1.40 8.10
CA VAL A 32 7.28 2.04 6.78
C VAL A 32 6.90 3.50 6.92
N SER A 33 6.00 3.84 7.85
CA SER A 33 5.68 5.23 8.17
C SER A 33 6.90 6.01 8.64
N THR A 34 7.78 5.42 9.46
CA THR A 34 9.05 6.05 9.84
C THR A 34 9.94 6.36 8.63
N LEU A 35 9.97 5.49 7.60
CA LEU A 35 10.69 5.79 6.36
C LEU A 35 10.03 6.95 5.59
N GLU A 36 8.69 7.00 5.55
CA GLU A 36 7.96 8.12 4.94
C GLU A 36 8.26 9.45 5.65
N ASP A 37 8.23 9.46 6.99
CA ASP A 37 8.56 10.63 7.82
C ASP A 37 10.00 11.12 7.57
N GLN A 38 10.93 10.17 7.37
CA GLN A 38 12.33 10.43 7.03
C GLN A 38 12.56 10.84 5.57
N GLN A 39 11.50 11.17 4.82
CA GLN A 39 11.56 11.64 3.43
C GLN A 39 12.18 10.63 2.47
N PHE A 40 12.10 9.32 2.76
CA PHE A 40 12.58 8.31 1.82
C PHE A 40 11.82 8.28 0.50
N VAL A 41 10.60 8.83 0.44
CA VAL A 41 9.87 9.04 -0.82
C VAL A 41 10.75 9.82 -1.81
N LEU A 42 11.32 10.95 -1.38
CA LEU A 42 12.18 11.79 -2.22
C LEU A 42 13.50 11.08 -2.56
N THR A 43 14.10 10.41 -1.58
CA THR A 43 15.33 9.63 -1.78
C THR A 43 15.15 8.53 -2.84
N LEU A 44 14.03 7.81 -2.78
CA LEU A 44 13.72 6.75 -3.74
C LEU A 44 13.30 7.32 -5.10
N GLN A 45 12.65 8.49 -5.14
CA GLN A 45 12.40 9.21 -6.39
C GLN A 45 13.71 9.55 -7.10
N HIS A 46 14.65 10.21 -6.41
CA HIS A 46 15.95 10.54 -7.02
C HIS A 46 16.72 9.30 -7.50
N ARG A 47 16.63 8.21 -6.74
CA ARG A 47 17.23 6.94 -7.15
C ARG A 47 16.57 6.38 -8.41
N LEU A 48 15.24 6.46 -8.52
CA LEU A 48 14.50 6.06 -9.71
C LEU A 48 14.86 6.96 -10.90
N ASP A 49 15.00 8.26 -10.68
CA ASP A 49 15.31 9.23 -11.73
C ASP A 49 16.68 9.00 -12.38
N ALA A 50 17.63 8.45 -11.61
CA ALA A 50 19.00 8.17 -12.02
C ALA A 50 19.18 6.86 -12.81
N ASP A 51 18.14 6.03 -12.95
CA ASP A 51 18.23 4.70 -13.57
C ASP A 51 17.05 4.45 -14.52
N GLU A 52 17.30 4.49 -15.82
CA GLU A 52 16.27 4.27 -16.84
C GLU A 52 15.68 2.85 -16.79
N ALA A 53 16.50 1.83 -16.51
CA ALA A 53 16.00 0.46 -16.37
C ALA A 53 15.09 0.32 -15.13
N ALA A 54 15.38 1.08 -14.06
CA ALA A 54 14.50 1.17 -12.91
C ALA A 54 13.16 1.84 -13.26
N LYS A 55 13.17 2.93 -14.05
CA LYS A 55 11.95 3.58 -14.53
C LYS A 55 11.08 2.63 -15.34
N GLU A 56 11.66 1.89 -16.28
CA GLU A 56 10.94 0.91 -17.08
C GLU A 56 10.27 -0.17 -16.22
N LYS A 57 11.01 -0.73 -15.25
CA LYS A 57 10.44 -1.69 -14.29
C LYS A 57 9.28 -1.10 -13.49
N MET A 58 9.42 0.16 -13.05
CA MET A 58 8.38 0.85 -12.30
C MET A 58 7.12 1.09 -13.15
N VAL A 59 7.30 1.55 -14.38
CA VAL A 59 6.23 1.72 -15.39
C VAL A 59 5.49 0.40 -15.59
N GLN A 60 6.23 -0.70 -15.73
CA GLN A 60 5.64 -2.01 -15.91
C GLN A 60 4.84 -2.46 -14.68
N SER A 61 5.35 -2.29 -13.45
CA SER A 61 4.60 -2.59 -12.21
C SER A 61 3.28 -1.81 -12.13
N HIS A 62 3.26 -0.55 -12.55
CA HIS A 62 2.04 0.26 -12.57
C HIS A 62 1.01 -0.24 -13.59
N ARG A 63 1.45 -0.62 -14.79
CA ARG A 63 0.59 -1.18 -15.84
C ARG A 63 -0.03 -2.50 -15.40
N GLU A 64 0.78 -3.41 -14.89
CA GLU A 64 0.32 -4.72 -14.40
C GLU A 64 -0.69 -4.57 -13.27
N TYR A 65 -0.44 -3.68 -12.31
CA TYR A 65 -1.40 -3.42 -11.24
C TYR A 65 -2.75 -2.90 -11.77
N ALA A 66 -2.72 -1.96 -12.72
CA ALA A 66 -3.94 -1.40 -13.29
C ALA A 66 -4.73 -2.45 -14.09
N GLU A 67 -4.03 -3.29 -14.85
CA GLU A 67 -4.61 -4.41 -15.59
C GLU A 67 -5.21 -5.45 -14.65
N GLN A 68 -4.45 -5.94 -13.66
CA GLN A 68 -4.93 -6.91 -12.69
C GLN A 68 -6.15 -6.40 -11.93
N ARG A 69 -6.14 -5.14 -11.50
CA ARG A 69 -7.30 -4.52 -10.84
C ARG A 69 -8.54 -4.53 -11.73
N TRP A 70 -8.38 -4.26 -13.02
CA TRP A 70 -9.48 -4.28 -13.98
C TRP A 70 -10.00 -5.71 -14.22
N GLN A 71 -9.10 -6.67 -14.39
CA GLN A 71 -9.45 -8.08 -14.64
C GLN A 71 -10.17 -8.74 -13.46
N MET A 72 -9.96 -8.26 -12.23
CA MET A 72 -10.66 -8.76 -11.03
C MET A 72 -12.11 -8.29 -10.90
N MET A 73 -12.56 -7.35 -11.75
CA MET A 73 -13.92 -6.82 -11.68
C MET A 73 -14.94 -7.77 -12.29
N THR A 74 -16.08 -7.93 -11.61
CA THR A 74 -17.23 -8.63 -12.18
C THR A 74 -17.91 -7.78 -13.25
N PRO A 75 -18.76 -8.37 -14.13
CA PRO A 75 -19.56 -7.59 -15.06
C PRO A 75 -20.43 -6.53 -14.36
N HIS A 76 -20.90 -6.81 -13.16
CA HIS A 76 -21.66 -5.86 -12.35
C HIS A 76 -20.79 -4.67 -11.88
N ASP A 77 -19.58 -4.94 -11.41
CA ASP A 77 -18.63 -3.89 -11.03
C ASP A 77 -18.29 -2.99 -12.22
N ILE A 78 -18.08 -3.58 -13.41
CA ILE A 78 -17.78 -2.83 -14.63
C ILE A 78 -18.92 -1.88 -14.99
N GLU A 79 -20.18 -2.33 -14.90
CA GLU A 79 -21.35 -1.47 -15.15
C GLU A 79 -21.45 -0.32 -14.15
N LEU A 80 -21.23 -0.62 -12.86
CA LEU A 80 -21.20 0.41 -11.82
C LEU A 80 -20.07 1.43 -12.06
N VAL A 81 -18.87 0.96 -12.41
CA VAL A 81 -17.72 1.81 -12.70
C VAL A 81 -17.99 2.73 -13.88
N LYS A 82 -18.61 2.22 -14.95
CA LYS A 82 -18.99 3.00 -16.13
C LYS A 82 -20.06 4.03 -15.81
N SER A 83 -21.15 3.65 -15.14
CA SER A 83 -22.24 4.56 -14.75
C SER A 83 -21.77 5.70 -13.83
N ARG A 84 -20.70 5.47 -13.06
CA ARG A 84 -20.09 6.48 -12.18
C ARG A 84 -18.98 7.29 -12.84
N GLY A 85 -18.60 7.00 -14.08
CA GLY A 85 -17.50 7.67 -14.77
C GLY A 85 -16.12 7.37 -14.18
N TRP A 86 -15.95 6.25 -13.47
CA TRP A 86 -14.70 5.86 -12.81
C TRP A 86 -13.78 4.99 -13.67
N GLU A 87 -14.21 4.65 -14.89
CA GLU A 87 -13.48 3.73 -15.77
C GLU A 87 -12.02 4.16 -15.96
N PHE A 88 -11.77 5.43 -16.28
CA PHE A 88 -10.40 5.92 -16.46
C PHE A 88 -9.53 5.68 -15.22
N VAL A 89 -10.06 5.98 -14.03
CA VAL A 89 -9.31 5.84 -12.77
C VAL A 89 -8.97 4.39 -12.51
N LEU A 90 -9.95 3.50 -12.66
CA LEU A 90 -9.79 2.09 -12.32
C LEU A 90 -9.07 1.27 -13.39
N ARG A 91 -9.01 1.78 -14.63
CA ARG A 91 -8.34 1.12 -15.73
C ARG A 91 -6.92 1.61 -15.97
N ASN A 92 -6.64 2.90 -15.74
CA ASN A 92 -5.38 3.51 -16.21
C ASN A 92 -4.49 4.04 -15.08
N VAL A 93 -5.00 4.18 -13.85
CA VAL A 93 -4.22 4.75 -12.76
C VAL A 93 -3.50 3.65 -12.00
N GLY A 94 -2.19 3.76 -11.86
CA GLY A 94 -1.37 2.73 -11.23
C GLY A 94 -1.49 2.72 -9.70
N ILE A 95 -0.55 2.00 -9.10
CA ILE A 95 -0.34 1.87 -7.65
C ILE A 95 -0.34 3.26 -6.98
N ALA A 96 -0.92 3.37 -5.79
CA ALA A 96 -1.05 4.63 -5.04
C ALA A 96 -1.79 5.76 -5.79
N GLY A 97 -2.60 5.45 -6.81
CA GLY A 97 -3.29 6.47 -7.58
C GLY A 97 -2.33 7.29 -8.46
N ILE A 98 -1.22 6.69 -8.90
CA ILE A 98 -0.20 7.36 -9.72
C ILE A 98 -0.61 7.33 -11.21
N ARG A 99 -0.56 8.49 -11.87
CA ARG A 99 -0.83 8.64 -13.31
C ARG A 99 0.46 8.72 -14.13
N GLU A 100 1.46 9.41 -13.60
CA GLU A 100 2.81 9.44 -14.15
C GLU A 100 3.62 8.34 -13.48
N PHE A 101 3.83 7.23 -14.19
CA PHE A 101 4.35 5.99 -13.60
C PHE A 101 5.83 6.06 -13.20
N THR A 102 6.52 7.15 -13.54
CA THR A 102 7.87 7.43 -13.05
C THR A 102 7.90 8.18 -11.71
N ASN A 103 6.73 8.50 -11.13
CA ASN A 103 6.64 9.16 -9.83
C ASN A 103 6.47 8.16 -8.67
N VAL A 104 7.13 8.45 -7.55
CA VAL A 104 7.02 7.73 -6.28
C VAL A 104 6.09 8.51 -5.35
N LYS A 105 5.09 7.83 -4.77
CA LYS A 105 4.21 8.39 -3.74
C LYS A 105 4.43 7.66 -2.41
N CYS A 106 3.36 7.34 -1.70
CA CYS A 106 3.43 6.69 -0.40
C CYS A 106 4.07 5.30 -0.50
N LEU A 107 5.17 5.13 0.24
CA LEU A 107 5.93 3.89 0.34
C LEU A 107 5.05 2.76 0.86
N HIS A 108 4.08 3.05 1.73
CA HIS A 108 3.19 2.03 2.27
C HIS A 108 2.36 1.33 1.19
N THR A 109 1.93 2.04 0.14
CA THR A 109 1.12 1.41 -0.92
C THR A 109 2.01 0.63 -1.89
N HIS A 110 3.19 1.15 -2.23
CA HIS A 110 4.17 0.40 -3.02
C HIS A 110 4.62 -0.88 -2.31
N TYR A 111 4.87 -0.77 -1.01
CA TYR A 111 5.29 -1.91 -0.21
C TYR A 111 4.15 -2.92 0.03
N ALA A 112 2.92 -2.46 0.23
CA ALA A 112 1.76 -3.37 0.28
C ALA A 112 1.60 -4.14 -1.04
N HIS A 113 1.77 -3.48 -2.19
CA HIS A 113 1.75 -4.16 -3.49
C HIS A 113 2.86 -5.20 -3.62
N TYR A 114 4.08 -4.86 -3.19
CA TYR A 114 5.21 -5.79 -3.16
C TYR A 114 4.93 -7.02 -2.30
N LEU A 115 4.38 -6.84 -1.09
CA LEU A 115 4.05 -7.97 -0.22
C LEU A 115 2.97 -8.88 -0.82
N ALA A 116 2.05 -8.32 -1.62
CA ALA A 116 0.98 -9.09 -2.26
C ALA A 116 1.44 -9.87 -3.50
N THR A 117 2.42 -9.34 -4.26
CA THR A 117 2.74 -9.83 -5.60
C THR A 117 4.19 -10.31 -5.75
N GLY A 118 5.08 -9.91 -4.85
CA GLY A 118 6.53 -10.00 -5.05
C GLY A 118 7.07 -9.05 -6.13
N ASN A 119 6.22 -8.24 -6.77
CA ASN A 119 6.56 -7.43 -7.92
C ASN A 119 6.22 -5.94 -7.68
N ASN A 120 7.21 -5.16 -7.25
CA ASN A 120 7.18 -3.71 -7.19
C ASN A 120 8.58 -3.20 -6.85
N LEU A 121 9.21 -2.44 -7.73
CA LEU A 121 10.59 -1.98 -7.51
C LEU A 121 10.75 -1.12 -6.25
N ILE A 122 9.84 -0.17 -6.03
CA ILE A 122 9.87 0.68 -4.84
C ILE A 122 9.64 -0.14 -3.57
N GLY A 123 8.71 -1.09 -3.61
CA GLY A 123 8.46 -1.98 -2.47
C GLY A 123 9.64 -2.89 -2.15
N GLU A 124 10.37 -3.38 -3.15
CA GLU A 124 11.63 -4.11 -2.95
C GLU A 124 12.69 -3.21 -2.28
N TRP A 125 12.83 -1.96 -2.71
CA TRP A 125 13.74 -1.02 -2.07
C TRP A 125 13.35 -0.71 -0.63
N VAL A 126 12.05 -0.58 -0.34
CA VAL A 126 11.53 -0.44 1.03
C VAL A 126 11.91 -1.67 1.87
N GLN A 127 11.74 -2.89 1.35
CA GLN A 127 12.17 -4.11 2.04
C GLN A 127 13.64 -4.05 2.43
N ARG A 128 14.53 -3.68 1.50
CA ARG A 128 15.97 -3.57 1.76
C ARG A 128 16.31 -2.52 2.82
N LEU A 129 15.60 -1.39 2.85
CA LEU A 129 15.75 -0.35 3.87
C LEU A 129 15.33 -0.87 5.25
N LEU A 130 14.20 -1.58 5.31
CA LEU A 130 13.67 -2.19 6.52
C LEU A 130 14.61 -3.25 7.09
N ASP A 131 15.22 -4.07 6.24
CA ASP A 131 16.18 -5.10 6.64
C ASP A 131 17.50 -4.49 7.14
N SER A 132 17.99 -3.45 6.45
CA SER A 132 19.18 -2.70 6.88
C SER A 132 18.98 -2.05 8.25
N ALA A 133 17.80 -1.48 8.50
CA ALA A 133 17.46 -0.91 9.80
C ALA A 133 17.39 -1.98 10.90
N ALA A 134 16.90 -3.18 10.58
CA ALA A 134 16.87 -4.30 11.53
C ALA A 134 18.29 -4.74 11.93
N ILE A 135 19.22 -4.84 10.97
CA ILE A 135 20.62 -5.21 11.22
C ILE A 135 21.33 -4.16 12.10
N LYS A 136 21.08 -2.87 11.88
CA LYS A 136 21.67 -1.80 12.71
C LYS A 136 21.22 -1.90 14.17
N ARG A 137 19.94 -2.21 14.40
CA ARG A 137 19.40 -2.39 15.76
C ARG A 137 20.02 -3.59 16.49
N THR A 138 20.27 -4.70 15.80
CA THR A 138 20.88 -5.89 16.43
C THR A 138 22.37 -5.71 16.73
N LYS A 139 23.09 -4.89 15.94
CA LYS A 139 24.50 -4.56 16.20
C LYS A 139 24.70 -3.52 17.30
N GLY A 140 23.79 -2.57 17.47
CA GLY A 140 23.86 -1.54 18.52
C GLY A 140 23.38 -2.00 19.91
N LEU A 141 22.92 -3.24 20.04
CA LEU A 141 22.50 -3.85 21.31
C LEU A 141 23.58 -4.77 21.93
N LYS A 142 24.81 -4.70 21.42
CA LYS A 142 25.99 -5.41 21.94
C LYS A 142 26.91 -4.43 22.66
#